data_AF-A0A538AVD2-F1
#
_entry.id   AF-A0A538AVD2-F1
#
_cell.length_a   1.000
_cell.length_b   1.000
_cell.length_c   1.000
_cell.angle_alpha   90.00
_cell.angle_beta   90.00
_cell.angle_gamma   90.00
#
_symmetry.space_group_name_H-M   'P 1'
#
loop_
_entity.id
_entity.type
_entity.pdbx_description
1 polymer ?
#
loop_
_entity_poly.entity_id
_entity_poly.type
_entity_poly.pdbx_seq_one_letter_code
_entity_poly.pdbx_strand_id
1 'polypeptide(L)'
;RYSIPREEQDEFALRSQQKAGATWDRRAKEIAPIEVPGTKGQVTLVERDEHPRPETTLEGLAKLTPVFDQDTGTVTAGNSSGITDGAAAVVLMSEARAKAEGRSTLARIVGYASAGVDPAYMGIGVVPATQAVLEKTGLSIRDFEVIELNEAFAAQVLACDRELKLDHDRLNPNG
;
A
#
# COMPACT_ATOMS: atom_id res chain seq x y z
N ARG A 1 -7.39 18.32 -10.50
CA ARG A 1 -7.63 18.76 -9.10
C ARG A 1 -6.34 19.01 -8.35
N TYR A 2 -5.49 18.00 -8.16
CA TYR A 2 -4.23 18.13 -7.40
C TYR A 2 -2.98 18.38 -8.26
N SER A 3 -3.13 18.36 -9.59
CA SER A 3 -2.06 18.65 -10.57
C SER A 3 -0.77 17.89 -10.28
N ILE A 4 -0.89 16.57 -10.12
CA ILE A 4 0.25 15.68 -9.89
C ILE A 4 0.97 15.44 -11.23
N PRO A 5 2.22 15.90 -11.41
CA PRO A 5 2.96 15.70 -12.65
C PRO A 5 3.25 14.22 -12.91
N ARG A 6 3.49 13.88 -14.19
CA ARG A 6 3.86 12.52 -14.61
C ARG A 6 5.17 12.08 -13.96
N GLU A 7 6.17 12.95 -13.96
CA GLU A 7 7.50 12.67 -13.40
C GLU A 7 7.41 12.31 -11.92
N GLU A 8 6.63 13.06 -11.14
CA GLU A 8 6.43 12.80 -9.71
C GLU A 8 5.78 11.43 -9.46
N GLN A 9 4.84 11.02 -10.32
CA GLN A 9 4.19 9.71 -10.25
C GLN A 9 5.17 8.57 -10.55
N ASP A 10 6.00 8.73 -11.57
CA ASP A 10 6.99 7.73 -11.96
C ASP A 10 8.11 7.62 -10.91
N GLU A 11 8.55 8.73 -10.33
CA GLU A 11 9.49 8.74 -9.20
C GLU A 11 8.93 8.04 -7.97
N PHE A 12 7.65 8.26 -7.65
CA PHE A 12 6.98 7.55 -6.57
C PHE A 12 6.95 6.05 -6.84
N ALA A 13 6.53 5.65 -8.04
CA ALA A 13 6.46 4.24 -8.43
C ALA A 13 7.84 3.55 -8.39
N LEU A 14 8.90 4.23 -8.84
CA LEU A 14 10.27 3.73 -8.72
C LEU A 14 10.64 3.46 -7.26
N ARG A 15 10.38 4.43 -6.37
CA ARG A 15 10.69 4.29 -4.94
C ARG A 15 9.92 3.13 -4.31
N SER A 16 8.65 2.97 -4.64
CA SER A 16 7.81 1.84 -4.18
C SER A 16 8.43 0.49 -4.59
N GLN A 17 8.80 0.34 -5.86
CA GLN A 17 9.45 -0.88 -6.38
C GLN A 17 10.80 -1.16 -5.72
N GLN A 18 11.61 -0.12 -5.49
CA GLN A 18 12.91 -0.24 -4.83
C GLN A 18 12.77 -0.62 -3.34
N LYS A 19 11.84 0.01 -2.62
CA LYS A 19 11.52 -0.34 -1.22
C LYS A 19 11.09 -1.81 -1.14
N ALA A 20 10.15 -2.23 -2.00
CA ALA A 20 9.68 -3.61 -2.10
C ALA A 20 10.82 -4.62 -2.26
N GLY A 21 11.76 -4.37 -3.17
CA GLY A 21 12.93 -5.24 -3.35
C GLY A 21 13.89 -5.22 -2.17
N ALA A 22 14.16 -4.05 -1.59
CA ALA A 22 15.09 -3.87 -0.48
C ALA A 22 14.59 -4.50 0.83
N THR A 23 13.28 -4.61 1.01
CA THR A 23 12.66 -5.13 2.25
C THR A 23 12.17 -6.57 2.13
N TRP A 24 12.61 -7.32 1.13
CA TRP A 24 12.16 -8.71 0.91
C TRP A 24 12.30 -9.58 2.17
N ASP A 25 13.46 -9.56 2.83
CA ASP A 25 13.71 -10.39 4.02
C ASP A 25 12.77 -10.09 5.20
N ARG A 26 12.21 -8.87 5.25
CA ARG A 26 11.18 -8.50 6.23
C ARG A 26 9.82 -9.03 5.80
N ARG A 27 9.41 -8.80 4.56
CA ARG A 27 8.10 -9.23 4.01
C ARG A 27 7.98 -10.75 3.90
N ALA A 28 9.08 -11.46 3.67
CA ALA A 28 9.08 -12.92 3.67
C ALA A 28 8.58 -13.53 4.99
N LYS A 29 8.65 -12.79 6.12
CA LYS A 29 8.20 -13.27 7.44
C LYS A 29 6.69 -13.25 7.63
N GLU A 30 5.96 -12.50 6.81
CA GLU A 30 4.49 -12.37 6.85
C GLU A 30 3.81 -13.21 5.77
N ILE A 31 4.56 -13.84 4.86
CA ILE A 31 4.04 -14.70 3.80
C ILE A 31 3.86 -16.13 4.30
N ALA A 32 2.67 -16.66 4.13
CA ALA A 32 2.39 -18.09 4.23
C ALA A 32 2.50 -18.71 2.82
N PRO A 33 3.46 -19.63 2.57
CA PRO A 33 3.61 -20.26 1.26
C PRO A 33 2.35 -21.02 0.82
N ILE A 34 2.01 -20.91 -0.46
CA ILE A 34 0.90 -21.63 -1.09
C ILE A 34 1.44 -22.75 -1.95
N GLU A 35 1.02 -23.99 -1.67
CA GLU A 35 1.32 -25.15 -2.51
C GLU A 35 0.35 -25.21 -3.69
N VAL A 36 0.91 -25.22 -4.90
CA VAL A 36 0.15 -25.36 -6.15
C VAL A 36 0.43 -26.74 -6.74
N PRO A 37 -0.55 -27.67 -6.70
CA PRO A 37 -0.40 -28.99 -7.28
C PRO A 37 -0.27 -28.92 -8.80
N GLY A 38 0.81 -29.48 -9.33
CA GLY A 38 1.06 -29.66 -10.75
C GLY A 38 0.76 -31.08 -11.23
N THR A 39 1.10 -31.34 -12.49
CA THR A 39 0.97 -32.69 -13.06
C THR A 39 2.01 -33.65 -12.50
N LYS A 40 1.72 -34.95 -12.51
CA LYS A 40 2.64 -36.03 -12.10
C LYS A 40 3.21 -35.87 -10.68
N GLY A 41 2.45 -35.25 -9.78
CA GLY A 41 2.85 -35.08 -8.37
C GLY A 41 3.87 -33.97 -8.12
N GLN A 42 4.17 -33.13 -9.12
CA GLN A 42 4.95 -31.91 -8.87
C GLN A 42 4.14 -30.95 -8.01
N VAL A 43 4.79 -30.26 -7.06
CA VAL A 43 4.21 -29.18 -6.29
C VAL A 43 5.08 -27.95 -6.49
N THR A 44 4.46 -26.82 -6.87
CA THR A 44 5.14 -25.52 -6.94
C THR A 44 4.79 -24.75 -5.68
N LEU A 45 5.80 -24.22 -5.00
CA LEU A 45 5.59 -23.38 -3.84
C LEU A 45 5.56 -21.91 -4.29
N VAL A 46 4.46 -21.23 -4.02
CA VAL A 46 4.32 -19.79 -4.22
C VAL A 46 4.54 -19.12 -2.87
N GLU A 47 5.75 -18.59 -2.67
CA GLU A 47 6.20 -18.00 -1.40
C GLU A 47 6.79 -16.60 -1.57
N ARG A 48 6.71 -16.03 -2.78
CA ARG A 48 7.28 -14.73 -3.12
C ARG A 48 6.32 -13.93 -3.98
N ASP A 49 6.20 -12.65 -3.64
CA ASP A 49 5.46 -11.68 -4.46
C ASP A 49 6.11 -11.61 -5.85
N GLU A 50 5.31 -11.87 -6.88
CA GLU A 50 5.77 -11.85 -8.27
C GLU A 50 5.71 -10.46 -8.91
N HIS A 51 4.96 -9.53 -8.30
CA HIS A 51 4.70 -8.21 -8.87
C HIS A 51 5.88 -7.23 -8.76
N PRO A 52 6.66 -7.20 -7.66
CA PRO A 52 7.76 -6.25 -7.52
C PRO A 52 8.84 -6.40 -8.62
N ARG A 53 9.22 -5.26 -9.21
CA ARG A 53 10.27 -5.07 -10.22
C ARG A 53 11.29 -4.02 -9.73
N PRO A 54 12.11 -4.34 -8.71
CA PRO A 54 13.06 -3.39 -8.12
C PRO A 54 14.13 -2.88 -9.09
N GLU A 55 14.32 -3.59 -10.21
CA GLU A 55 15.22 -3.21 -11.31
C GLU A 55 14.62 -2.17 -12.28
N THR A 56 13.37 -1.74 -12.06
CA THR A 56 12.75 -0.70 -12.88
C THR A 56 13.57 0.60 -12.86
N THR A 57 13.40 1.41 -13.90
CA THR A 57 14.16 2.66 -14.11
C THR A 57 13.22 3.79 -14.47
N LEU A 58 13.59 5.03 -14.14
CA LEU A 58 12.81 6.20 -14.56
C LEU A 58 12.72 6.29 -16.08
N GLU A 59 13.80 5.95 -16.79
CA GLU A 59 13.82 5.93 -18.25
C GLU A 59 12.88 4.87 -18.82
N GLY A 60 12.73 3.73 -18.12
CA GLY A 60 11.75 2.69 -18.46
C GLY A 60 10.32 3.16 -18.23
N LEU A 61 10.05 3.74 -17.05
CA LEU A 61 8.74 4.27 -16.68
C LEU A 61 8.29 5.40 -17.60
N ALA A 62 9.18 6.34 -17.94
CA ALA A 62 8.88 7.48 -18.80
C ALA A 62 8.45 7.08 -20.23
N LYS A 63 8.88 5.91 -20.71
CA LYS A 63 8.50 5.38 -22.03
C LYS A 63 7.07 4.81 -22.08
N LEU A 64 6.43 4.59 -20.93
CA LEU A 64 5.10 4.00 -20.88
C LEU A 64 4.04 5.02 -21.29
N THR A 65 3.14 4.58 -22.16
CA THR A 65 1.98 5.34 -22.60
C THR A 65 0.90 5.37 -21.51
N PRO A 66 0.22 6.51 -21.31
CA PRO A 66 -0.97 6.57 -20.46
C PRO A 66 -2.04 5.53 -20.85
N VAL A 67 -2.68 4.90 -19.86
CA VAL A 67 -3.59 3.76 -20.10
C VAL A 67 -5.08 4.12 -20.02
N PHE A 68 -5.45 5.18 -19.31
CA PHE A 68 -6.86 5.59 -19.14
C PHE A 68 -7.28 6.75 -20.05
N ASP A 69 -6.35 7.63 -20.39
CA ASP A 69 -6.53 8.75 -21.32
C ASP A 69 -5.20 8.94 -22.05
N GLN A 70 -5.16 8.62 -23.34
CA GLN A 70 -3.93 8.65 -24.14
C GLN A 70 -3.54 10.06 -24.58
N ASP A 71 -4.49 10.99 -24.60
CA ASP A 71 -4.27 12.34 -25.12
C ASP A 71 -3.72 13.26 -24.04
N THR A 72 -4.25 13.16 -22.81
CA THR A 72 -3.90 14.07 -21.71
C THR A 72 -3.57 13.38 -20.38
N GLY A 73 -3.70 12.06 -20.32
CA GLY A 73 -3.46 11.30 -19.11
C GLY A 73 -1.99 11.24 -18.70
N THR A 74 -1.78 10.97 -17.41
CA THR A 74 -0.43 10.78 -16.82
C THR A 74 -0.28 9.42 -16.14
N VAL A 75 -1.39 8.70 -15.92
CA VAL A 75 -1.39 7.39 -15.29
C VAL A 75 -1.06 6.31 -16.32
N THR A 76 -0.04 5.52 -16.03
CA THR A 76 0.46 4.42 -16.85
C THR A 76 0.45 3.12 -16.07
N ALA A 77 0.66 2.00 -16.76
CA ALA A 77 0.84 0.70 -16.12
C ALA A 77 2.03 0.65 -15.14
N GLY A 78 3.00 1.56 -15.25
CA GLY A 78 4.16 1.61 -14.37
C GLY A 78 3.96 2.43 -13.10
N ASN A 79 2.94 3.29 -13.05
CA ASN A 79 2.64 4.16 -11.89
C ASN A 79 1.23 3.95 -11.31
N SER A 80 0.62 2.81 -11.67
CA SER A 80 -0.64 2.29 -11.11
C SER A 80 -0.42 0.88 -10.57
N SER A 81 -1.23 0.46 -9.59
CA SER A 81 -1.21 -0.92 -9.11
C SER A 81 -1.59 -1.92 -10.21
N GLY A 82 -1.00 -3.11 -10.16
CA GLY A 82 -1.39 -4.23 -11.03
C GLY A 82 -2.73 -4.87 -10.66
N ILE A 83 -3.17 -5.81 -11.49
CA ILE A 83 -4.21 -6.78 -11.15
C ILE A 83 -3.51 -7.98 -10.54
N THR A 84 -3.84 -8.33 -9.30
CA THR A 84 -3.13 -9.34 -8.51
C THR A 84 -4.10 -10.24 -7.75
N ASP A 85 -3.67 -11.47 -7.50
CA ASP A 85 -4.38 -12.41 -6.63
C ASP A 85 -3.69 -12.51 -5.26
N GLY A 86 -4.47 -12.52 -4.18
CA GLY A 86 -3.93 -12.62 -2.83
C GLY A 86 -5.01 -12.72 -1.74
N ALA A 87 -4.60 -13.15 -0.55
CA ALA A 87 -5.45 -13.19 0.64
C ALA A 87 -4.62 -12.89 1.89
N ALA A 88 -5.26 -12.26 2.88
CA ALA A 88 -4.66 -12.00 4.20
C ALA A 88 -5.71 -12.24 5.30
N ALA A 89 -5.26 -12.67 6.47
CA ALA A 89 -6.11 -12.88 7.63
C ALA A 89 -5.38 -12.50 8.92
N VAL A 90 -6.15 -11.99 9.89
CA VAL A 90 -5.66 -11.73 11.26
C VAL A 90 -6.60 -12.38 12.28
N VAL A 91 -6.04 -12.83 13.41
CA VAL A 91 -6.83 -13.35 14.52
C VAL A 91 -7.06 -12.23 15.53
N LEU A 92 -8.33 -11.93 15.80
CA LEU A 92 -8.74 -10.92 16.78
C LEU A 92 -9.22 -11.56 18.08
N MET A 93 -8.93 -10.89 19.18
CA MET A 93 -9.31 -11.31 20.52
C MET A 93 -9.58 -10.09 21.40
N SER A 94 -10.52 -10.20 22.34
CA SER A 94 -10.71 -9.15 23.34
C SER A 94 -9.49 -9.10 24.26
N GLU A 95 -9.12 -7.89 24.69
CA GLU A 95 -7.99 -7.67 25.60
C GLU A 95 -8.15 -8.48 26.90
N ALA A 96 -9.35 -8.51 27.47
CA ALA A 96 -9.63 -9.25 28.70
C ALA A 96 -9.37 -10.75 28.54
N ARG A 97 -9.80 -11.34 27.42
CA ARG A 97 -9.59 -12.77 27.16
C ARG A 97 -8.12 -13.06 26.86
N ALA A 98 -7.44 -12.19 26.09
CA ALA A 98 -6.02 -12.34 25.79
C ALA A 98 -5.17 -12.35 27.07
N LYS A 99 -5.48 -11.44 28.02
CA LYS A 99 -4.85 -11.41 29.35
C LYS A 99 -5.17 -12.65 30.18
N ALA A 100 -6.43 -13.07 30.24
CA ALA A 100 -6.86 -14.25 31.00
C ALA A 100 -6.20 -15.55 30.50
N GLU A 101 -5.97 -15.66 29.19
CA GLU A 101 -5.30 -16.81 28.57
C GLU A 101 -3.76 -16.65 28.48
N GLY A 102 -3.19 -15.55 28.99
CA GLY A 102 -1.73 -15.33 28.98
C GLY A 102 -1.11 -15.19 27.58
N ARG A 103 -1.87 -14.69 26.60
CA ARG A 103 -1.42 -14.59 25.20
C ARG A 103 -0.65 -13.29 24.95
N SER A 104 0.52 -13.41 24.33
CA SER A 104 1.21 -12.26 23.73
C SER A 104 0.44 -11.75 22.50
N THR A 105 0.19 -10.44 22.45
CA THR A 105 -0.49 -9.77 21.34
C THR A 105 0.52 -9.01 20.47
N LEU A 106 0.35 -9.05 19.15
CA LEU A 106 1.18 -8.29 18.21
C LEU A 106 0.87 -6.78 18.24
N ALA A 107 -0.41 -6.43 18.31
CA ALA A 107 -0.90 -5.05 18.33
C ALA A 107 -2.31 -4.97 18.95
N ARG A 108 -2.84 -3.75 19.10
CA ARG A 108 -4.23 -3.48 19.48
C ARG A 108 -4.88 -2.48 18.54
N ILE A 109 -6.18 -2.59 18.32
CA ILE A 109 -6.95 -1.62 17.53
C ILE A 109 -7.23 -0.39 18.41
N VAL A 110 -6.62 0.76 18.08
CA VAL A 110 -6.82 2.02 18.81
C VAL A 110 -8.09 2.74 18.36
N GLY A 111 -8.37 2.74 17.06
CA GLY A 111 -9.52 3.40 16.47
C GLY A 111 -9.66 3.04 14.99
N TYR A 112 -10.84 3.30 14.46
CA TYR A 112 -11.15 3.20 13.04
C TYR A 112 -12.23 4.24 12.70
N ALA A 113 -12.22 4.67 11.44
CA ALA A 113 -13.21 5.56 10.84
C ALA A 113 -13.37 5.22 9.35
N SER A 114 -14.48 5.65 8.76
CA SER A 114 -14.76 5.56 7.33
C SER A 114 -15.31 6.90 6.83
N ALA A 115 -15.15 7.16 5.54
CA ALA A 115 -15.64 8.38 4.91
C ALA A 115 -16.16 8.10 3.50
N GLY A 116 -17.14 8.90 3.06
CA GLY A 116 -17.63 8.92 1.69
C GLY A 116 -17.17 10.19 0.98
N VAL A 117 -16.80 10.06 -0.29
CA VAL A 117 -16.41 11.17 -1.17
C VAL A 117 -17.09 11.01 -2.53
N ASP A 118 -17.01 12.04 -3.36
CA ASP A 118 -17.47 11.96 -4.75
C ASP A 118 -16.75 10.82 -5.49
N PRO A 119 -17.47 9.94 -6.21
CA PRO A 119 -16.88 8.82 -6.97
C PRO A 119 -15.78 9.25 -7.94
N ALA A 120 -15.88 10.44 -8.55
CA ALA A 120 -14.87 10.96 -9.47
C ALA A 120 -13.52 11.28 -8.78
N TYR A 121 -13.53 11.37 -7.45
CA TYR A 121 -12.34 11.62 -6.62
C TYR A 121 -12.13 10.53 -5.57
N MET A 122 -12.61 9.30 -5.81
CA MET A 122 -12.59 8.21 -4.83
C MET A 122 -11.24 8.02 -4.12
N GLY A 123 -10.13 8.26 -4.83
CA GLY A 123 -8.78 8.15 -4.29
C GLY A 123 -8.48 9.04 -3.08
N ILE A 124 -9.21 10.15 -2.91
CA ILE A 124 -9.03 11.05 -1.77
C ILE A 124 -9.76 10.57 -0.50
N GLY A 125 -10.58 9.52 -0.57
CA GLY A 125 -11.39 9.06 0.57
C GLY A 125 -10.60 8.75 1.84
N VAL A 126 -9.30 8.44 1.70
CA VAL A 126 -8.38 8.23 2.81
C VAL A 126 -8.18 9.50 3.64
N VAL A 127 -8.19 10.69 3.04
CA VAL A 127 -7.96 11.96 3.75
C VAL A 127 -9.02 12.22 4.82
N PRO A 128 -10.33 12.30 4.51
CA PRO A 128 -11.35 12.49 5.54
C PRO A 128 -11.46 11.31 6.51
N ALA A 129 -11.19 10.07 6.07
CA ALA A 129 -11.19 8.91 6.96
C ALA A 129 -10.06 9.00 8.01
N THR A 130 -8.85 9.40 7.58
CA THR A 130 -7.70 9.63 8.46
C THR A 130 -7.97 10.79 9.41
N GLN A 131 -8.48 11.92 8.91
CA GLN A 131 -8.84 13.06 9.78
C GLN A 131 -9.85 12.67 10.85
N ALA A 132 -10.88 11.89 10.50
CA ALA A 132 -11.90 11.43 11.44
C ALA A 132 -11.33 10.49 12.52
N VAL A 133 -10.42 9.57 12.18
CA VAL A 133 -9.82 8.69 13.20
C VAL A 133 -8.83 9.44 14.09
N LEU A 134 -8.09 10.41 13.56
CA LEU A 134 -7.20 11.27 14.36
C LEU A 134 -8.00 12.11 15.36
N GLU A 135 -9.10 12.75 14.92
CA GLU A 135 -10.00 13.48 15.80
C GLU A 135 -10.60 12.58 16.89
N LYS A 136 -11.10 11.39 16.51
CA LYS A 136 -11.69 10.42 17.44
C LYS A 136 -10.72 9.90 18.49
N THR A 137 -9.45 9.77 18.15
CA THR A 137 -8.41 9.20 19.03
C THR A 137 -7.62 10.27 19.77
N GLY A 138 -7.69 11.53 19.35
CA GLY A 138 -6.86 12.62 19.85
C GLY A 138 -5.38 12.51 19.42
N LEU A 139 -5.07 11.61 18.48
CA LEU A 139 -3.71 11.40 17.98
C LEU A 139 -3.37 12.41 16.87
N SER A 140 -2.08 12.66 16.70
CA SER A 140 -1.50 13.35 15.56
C SER A 140 -0.97 12.34 14.55
N ILE A 141 -0.96 12.71 13.26
CA ILE A 141 -0.32 11.90 12.21
C ILE A 141 1.16 11.62 12.50
N ARG A 142 1.82 12.51 13.26
CA ARG A 142 3.24 12.38 13.65
C ARG A 142 3.50 11.31 14.71
N ASP A 143 2.45 10.85 15.39
CA ASP A 143 2.54 9.82 16.43
C ASP A 143 2.70 8.41 15.83
N PHE A 144 2.50 8.26 14.52
CA PHE A 144 2.61 7.00 13.81
C PHE A 144 4.03 6.80 13.29
N GLU A 145 4.66 5.67 13.67
CA GLU A 145 6.01 5.29 13.23
C GLU A 145 6.00 4.66 11.83
N VAL A 146 4.89 4.02 11.45
CA VAL A 146 4.67 3.38 10.15
C VAL A 146 3.29 3.78 9.65
N ILE A 147 3.21 4.14 8.38
CA ILE A 147 1.97 4.51 7.69
C ILE A 147 1.86 3.62 6.45
N GLU A 148 0.86 2.75 6.44
CA GLU A 148 0.48 1.96 5.26
C GLU A 148 -0.72 2.63 4.58
N LEU A 149 -0.53 3.08 3.34
CA LEU A 149 -1.54 3.68 2.48
C LEU A 149 -1.52 2.96 1.14
N ASN A 150 -2.60 2.24 0.84
CA ASN A 150 -2.69 1.45 -0.39
C ASN A 150 -2.46 2.29 -1.66
N GLU A 151 -1.49 1.89 -2.47
CA GLU A 151 -1.02 2.61 -3.66
C GLU A 151 -1.81 2.26 -4.93
N ALA A 152 -3.12 2.53 -4.96
CA ALA A 152 -3.92 2.24 -6.15
C ALA A 152 -3.38 2.98 -7.39
N PHE A 153 -2.99 4.24 -7.20
CA PHE A 153 -2.31 5.06 -8.20
C PHE A 153 -1.31 5.97 -7.49
N ALA A 154 -0.11 6.15 -8.06
CA ALA A 154 0.86 7.11 -7.53
C ALA A 154 0.24 8.52 -7.40
N ALA A 155 -0.57 8.94 -8.38
CA ALA A 155 -1.29 10.22 -8.33
C ALA A 155 -2.21 10.36 -7.10
N GLN A 156 -2.86 9.27 -6.67
CA GLN A 156 -3.75 9.27 -5.53
C GLN A 156 -2.96 9.38 -4.23
N VAL A 157 -1.87 8.62 -4.09
CA VAL A 157 -1.01 8.67 -2.91
C VAL A 157 -0.43 10.08 -2.73
N LEU A 158 0.11 10.65 -3.80
CA LEU A 158 0.69 12.00 -3.81
C LEU A 158 -0.34 13.10 -3.56
N ALA A 159 -1.61 12.88 -3.91
CA ALA A 159 -2.70 13.77 -3.54
C ALA A 159 -3.05 13.67 -2.05
N CYS A 160 -3.10 12.44 -1.49
CA CYS A 160 -3.29 12.23 -0.06
C CYS A 160 -2.14 12.82 0.77
N ASP A 161 -0.90 12.68 0.29
CA ASP A 161 0.27 13.27 0.92
C ASP A 161 0.20 14.80 0.97
N ARG A 162 -0.21 15.47 -0.11
CA ARG A 162 -0.41 16.94 -0.11
C ARG A 162 -1.39 17.42 0.97
N GLU A 163 -2.42 16.64 1.28
CA GLU A 163 -3.44 16.99 2.29
C GLU A 163 -3.01 16.60 3.71
N LEU A 164 -2.45 15.40 3.89
CA LEU A 164 -2.11 14.84 5.21
C LEU A 164 -0.68 15.16 5.66
N LYS A 165 0.18 15.60 4.74
CA LYS A 165 1.60 15.93 4.95
C LYS A 165 2.34 14.75 5.58
N LEU A 166 2.33 13.62 4.88
CA LEU A 166 2.86 12.37 5.39
C LEU A 166 4.39 12.43 5.43
N ASP A 167 4.98 11.71 6.38
CA ASP A 167 6.43 11.51 6.41
C ASP A 167 6.79 10.41 5.42
N HIS A 168 7.52 10.75 4.35
CA HIS A 168 7.84 9.83 3.25
C HIS A 168 8.72 8.66 3.68
N ASP A 169 9.48 8.81 4.76
CA ASP A 169 10.29 7.75 5.35
C ASP A 169 9.43 6.74 6.13
N ARG A 170 8.24 7.16 6.57
CA ARG A 170 7.28 6.31 7.30
C ARG A 170 6.16 5.78 6.41
N LEU A 171 5.94 6.39 5.25
CA LEU A 171 4.95 5.99 4.27
C LEU A 171 5.43 4.79 3.47
N ASN A 172 4.67 3.69 3.54
CA ASN A 172 4.86 2.44 2.81
C ASN A 172 6.33 2.01 2.84
N PRO A 173 6.90 1.75 4.03
CA PRO A 173 8.34 1.53 4.16
C PRO A 173 8.83 0.26 3.44
N ASN A 174 7.92 -0.66 3.13
CA ASN A 174 8.23 -1.92 2.44
C ASN A 174 7.74 -1.98 0.99
N GLY A 175 7.45 -0.80 0.41
CA GLY A 175 6.83 -0.68 -0.91
C GLY A 175 5.33 -0.88 -0.85
#